data_AF-A0A2D7X2D5-F1
#
_entry.id   AF-A0A2D7X2D5-F1
#
_cell.length_a   1.000
_cell.length_b   1.000
_cell.length_c   1.000
_cell.angle_alpha   90.00
_cell.angle_beta   90.00
_cell.angle_gamma   90.00
#
_symmetry.space_group_name_H-M   'P 1'
#
loop_
_entity.id
_entity.type
_entity.pdbx_description
1 polymer ?
#
loop_
_entity_poly.entity_id
_entity_poly.type
_entity_poly.pdbx_seq_one_letter_code
_entity_poly.pdbx_strand_id
1 'polypeptide(L)'
;MAEMMEKGAMANMPDRQMPEREMQANNMPEEAKARLMQPSDEISAVLMSRLTNMSPEELRSLDSAITPEVARVLMKLLPELRRLIEQVAGQSQQMPREQMGALGGMR
;
A
#
# COMPACT_ATOMS: atom_id res chain seq x y z
N MET A 1 11.24 -55.10 -21.08
CA MET A 1 9.85 -54.65 -21.31
C MET A 1 9.40 -53.68 -20.22
N ALA A 2 10.24 -52.71 -19.84
CA ALA A 2 9.95 -51.68 -18.83
C ALA A 2 10.32 -50.26 -19.31
N GLU A 3 11.08 -50.13 -20.41
CA GLU A 3 11.59 -48.84 -20.90
C GLU A 3 10.74 -48.19 -22.01
N MET A 4 9.57 -48.75 -22.34
CA MET A 4 8.68 -48.19 -23.37
C MET A 4 7.41 -47.51 -22.81
N MET A 5 7.31 -47.35 -21.49
CA MET A 5 6.14 -46.74 -20.83
C MET A 5 6.41 -45.37 -20.20
N GLU A 6 7.46 -44.65 -20.61
CA GLU A 6 7.71 -43.29 -20.09
C GLU A 6 7.64 -42.17 -21.15
N LYS A 7 7.47 -42.50 -22.44
CA LYS A 7 7.34 -41.50 -23.52
C LYS A 7 5.90 -41.14 -23.89
N GLY A 8 4.90 -41.83 -23.33
CA GLY A 8 3.49 -41.61 -23.65
C GLY A 8 2.75 -40.64 -22.73
N ALA A 9 3.33 -40.26 -21.58
CA ALA A 9 2.61 -39.53 -20.53
C ALA A 9 2.72 -37.99 -20.62
N MET A 10 3.46 -37.45 -21.59
CA MET A 10 3.63 -36.00 -21.77
C MET A 10 2.94 -35.43 -23.02
N ALA A 11 2.12 -36.21 -23.73
CA ALA A 11 1.52 -35.78 -24.99
C ALA A 11 0.11 -35.15 -24.85
N ASN A 12 -0.39 -34.93 -23.63
CA ASN A 12 -1.74 -34.44 -23.44
C ASN A 12 -1.90 -33.62 -22.15
N MET A 13 -1.08 -32.57 -21.97
CA MET A 13 -1.55 -31.44 -21.18
C MET A 13 -2.43 -30.61 -22.13
N PRO A 14 -3.74 -30.46 -21.87
CA PRO A 14 -4.54 -29.51 -22.63
C PRO A 14 -3.86 -28.15 -22.50
N ASP A 15 -3.71 -27.42 -23.62
CA ASP A 15 -3.34 -26.01 -23.65
C ASP A 15 -4.23 -25.30 -22.64
N ARG A 16 -3.72 -25.15 -21.41
CA ARG A 16 -4.37 -24.38 -20.36
C ARG A 16 -4.15 -22.95 -20.81
N GLN A 17 -5.03 -22.48 -21.69
CA GLN A 17 -5.12 -21.08 -22.11
C GLN A 17 -5.20 -20.28 -20.81
N MET A 18 -4.06 -19.73 -20.38
CA MET A 18 -4.07 -18.80 -19.28
C MET A 18 -4.96 -17.63 -19.75
N PRO A 19 -5.92 -17.19 -18.93
CA PRO A 19 -6.78 -16.08 -19.32
C PRO A 19 -5.90 -14.90 -19.75
N GLU A 20 -6.19 -14.28 -20.90
CA GLU A 20 -5.36 -13.23 -21.53
C GLU A 20 -4.94 -12.10 -20.56
N ARG A 21 -5.76 -11.85 -19.53
CA ARG A 21 -5.46 -10.89 -18.45
C ARG A 21 -4.22 -11.25 -17.63
N GLU A 22 -3.97 -12.53 -17.36
CA GLU A 22 -2.79 -12.99 -16.63
C GLU A 22 -1.51 -12.86 -17.48
N MET A 23 -1.59 -13.14 -18.80
CA MET A 23 -0.48 -12.94 -19.72
C MET A 23 -0.11 -11.45 -19.86
N GLN A 24 -1.09 -10.55 -19.98
CA GLN A 24 -0.84 -9.11 -20.10
C GLN A 24 -0.22 -8.51 -18.82
N ALA A 25 -0.65 -8.95 -17.65
CA ALA A 25 -0.06 -8.50 -16.38
C ALA A 25 1.39 -8.98 -16.21
N ASN A 26 1.71 -10.21 -16.65
CA ASN A 26 3.06 -10.75 -16.57
C ASN A 26 4.02 -10.12 -17.59
N ASN A 27 3.51 -9.66 -18.74
CA ASN A 27 4.32 -9.16 -19.84
C ASN A 27 4.51 -7.62 -19.84
N MET A 28 4.07 -6.92 -18.79
CA MET A 28 4.37 -5.50 -18.63
C MET A 28 5.87 -5.29 -18.36
N PRO A 29 6.53 -4.33 -19.03
CA PRO A 29 7.88 -3.92 -18.68
C PRO A 29 8.00 -3.54 -17.20
N GLU A 30 9.11 -3.89 -16.57
CA GLU A 30 9.35 -3.60 -15.14
C GLU A 30 9.20 -2.11 -14.80
N GLU A 31 9.58 -1.23 -15.72
CA GLU A 31 9.40 0.22 -15.60
C GLU A 31 7.92 0.63 -15.56
N ALA A 32 7.06 -0.01 -16.36
CA ALA A 32 5.62 0.24 -16.35
C ALA A 32 4.98 -0.24 -15.03
N LYS A 33 5.41 -1.41 -14.52
CA LYS A 33 5.00 -1.89 -13.20
C LYS A 33 5.42 -0.93 -12.10
N ALA A 34 6.66 -0.44 -12.14
CA ALA A 34 7.18 0.51 -11.16
C ALA A 34 6.36 1.81 -11.14
N ARG A 35 5.98 2.34 -12.31
CA ARG A 35 5.13 3.54 -12.42
C ARG A 35 3.73 3.34 -11.84
N LEU A 36 3.14 2.16 -11.98
CA LEU A 36 1.84 1.84 -11.37
C LEU A 36 1.91 1.79 -9.84
N MET A 37 3.08 1.46 -9.29
CA MET A 37 3.31 1.41 -7.84
C MET A 37 3.73 2.78 -7.27
N GLN A 38 3.84 3.82 -8.10
CA GLN A 38 4.15 5.17 -7.62
C GLN A 38 2.88 5.86 -7.07
N PRO A 39 3.00 6.61 -5.97
CA PRO A 39 1.87 7.35 -5.41
C PRO A 39 1.43 8.48 -6.36
N SER A 40 0.11 8.62 -6.55
CA SER A 40 -0.49 9.72 -7.30
C SER A 40 -0.91 10.89 -6.40
N ASP A 41 -0.59 12.12 -6.80
CA ASP A 41 -1.02 13.35 -6.11
C ASP A 41 -2.54 13.51 -6.13
N GLU A 42 -3.19 13.18 -7.25
CA GLU A 42 -4.65 13.29 -7.41
C GLU A 42 -5.37 12.34 -6.46
N ILE A 43 -4.93 11.08 -6.40
CA ILE A 43 -5.52 10.08 -5.49
C ILE A 43 -5.27 10.49 -4.03
N SER A 44 -4.09 11.02 -3.72
CA SER A 44 -3.77 11.52 -2.37
C SER A 44 -4.71 12.64 -1.93
N ALA A 45 -5.01 13.59 -2.82
CA ALA A 45 -5.95 14.68 -2.55
C ALA A 45 -7.37 14.15 -2.31
N VAL A 46 -7.82 13.20 -3.12
CA VAL A 46 -9.14 12.56 -2.96
C VAL A 46 -9.22 11.81 -1.62
N LEU A 47 -8.18 11.06 -1.25
CA LEU A 47 -8.13 10.34 0.03
C LEU A 47 -8.18 11.30 1.21
N MET A 48 -7.40 12.38 1.18
CA MET A 48 -7.43 13.39 2.24
C MET A 48 -8.82 14.03 2.37
N SER A 49 -9.44 14.42 1.25
CA SER A 49 -10.79 15.00 1.26
C SER A 49 -11.83 14.05 1.86
N ARG A 50 -11.73 12.74 1.58
CA ARG A 50 -12.62 11.73 2.19
C ARG A 50 -12.38 11.61 3.69
N LEU A 51 -11.13 11.57 4.13
CA LEU A 51 -10.77 11.50 5.54
C LEU A 51 -11.26 12.74 6.31
N THR A 52 -11.15 13.94 5.74
CA THR A 52 -11.65 15.17 6.39
C THR A 52 -13.17 15.25 6.48
N ASN A 53 -13.87 14.52 5.63
CA ASN A 53 -15.34 14.44 5.64
C ASN A 53 -15.87 13.35 6.58
N MET A 54 -15.01 12.50 7.14
CA MET A 54 -15.43 11.50 8.13
C MET A 54 -15.68 12.15 9.49
N SER A 55 -16.71 11.68 10.18
CA SER A 55 -16.97 12.07 11.56
C SER A 55 -15.89 11.53 12.51
N PRO A 56 -15.72 12.14 13.70
CA PRO A 56 -14.78 11.62 14.71
C PRO A 56 -15.06 10.18 15.14
N GLU A 57 -16.31 9.73 15.09
CA GLU A 57 -16.69 8.36 15.42
C GLU A 57 -16.27 7.35 14.33
N GLU A 58 -16.45 7.73 13.06
CA GLU A 58 -15.98 6.93 11.92
C GLU A 58 -14.45 6.85 11.91
N LEU A 59 -13.75 7.95 12.19
CA LEU A 59 -12.29 7.98 12.29
C LEU A 59 -11.77 7.08 13.43
N ARG A 60 -12.45 7.07 14.60
CA ARG A 60 -12.10 6.15 15.70
C ARG A 60 -12.36 4.70 15.34
N SER A 61 -13.46 4.43 14.65
CA SER A 61 -13.79 3.08 14.17
C SER A 61 -12.72 2.60 13.19
N LEU A 62 -12.32 3.47 12.26
CA LEU A 62 -11.24 3.21 11.30
C LEU A 62 -9.91 2.94 12.00
N ASP A 63 -9.51 3.77 12.97
CA ASP A 63 -8.29 3.60 13.75
C ASP A 63 -8.27 2.26 14.50
N SER A 64 -9.40 1.89 15.13
CA SER A 64 -9.52 0.62 15.85
C SER A 64 -9.45 -0.62 14.94
N ALA A 65 -9.90 -0.49 13.68
CA ALA A 65 -9.93 -1.57 12.71
C ALA A 65 -8.59 -1.75 11.98
N ILE A 66 -7.79 -0.68 11.87
CA ILE A 66 -6.48 -0.73 11.20
C ILE A 66 -5.44 -1.26 12.20
N THR A 67 -5.19 -2.57 12.14
CA THR A 67 -4.04 -3.17 12.84
C THR A 67 -2.73 -2.90 12.07
N PRO A 68 -1.55 -3.07 12.69
CA PRO A 68 -0.27 -2.93 12.00
C PRO A 68 -0.12 -3.83 10.77
N GLU A 69 -0.67 -5.04 10.83
CA GLU A 69 -0.66 -6.01 9.72
C GLU A 69 -1.53 -5.50 8.56
N VAL A 70 -2.73 -5.01 8.86
CA VAL A 70 -3.64 -4.43 7.87
C VAL A 70 -3.03 -3.17 7.25
N ALA A 71 -2.44 -2.30 8.06
CA ALA A 71 -1.76 -1.09 7.59
C ALA A 71 -0.66 -1.40 6.56
N ARG A 72 0.16 -2.44 6.81
CA ARG A 72 1.21 -2.87 5.86
C ARG A 72 0.66 -3.34 4.52
N VAL A 73 -0.48 -4.03 4.53
CA VAL A 73 -1.16 -4.46 3.30
C VAL A 73 -1.77 -3.26 2.58
N LEU A 74 -2.45 -2.37 3.31
CA LEU A 74 -3.05 -1.16 2.75
C LEU A 74 -1.99 -0.24 2.11
N MET A 75 -0.82 -0.07 2.70
CA MET A 75 0.27 0.72 2.11
C MET A 75 0.84 0.11 0.82
N LYS A 76 0.70 -1.21 0.60
CA LYS A 76 1.09 -1.86 -0.66
C LYS A 76 0.02 -1.70 -1.73
N LEU A 77 -1.25 -1.71 -1.32
CA LEU A 77 -2.40 -1.55 -2.20
C LEU A 77 -2.61 -0.09 -2.61
N LEU A 78 -2.35 0.84 -1.69
CA LEU A 78 -2.54 2.28 -1.83
C LEU A 78 -1.26 3.00 -1.38
N PRO A 79 -0.25 3.12 -2.27
CA PRO A 79 1.01 3.79 -1.96
C PRO A 79 0.83 5.26 -1.52
N GLU A 80 -0.29 5.90 -1.90
CA GLU A 80 -0.66 7.24 -1.45
C GLU A 80 -0.83 7.34 0.06
N LEU A 81 -1.36 6.30 0.71
CA LEU A 81 -1.53 6.30 2.17
C LEU A 81 -0.18 6.41 2.90
N ARG A 82 0.84 5.74 2.39
CA ARG A 82 2.20 5.83 2.95
C ARG A 82 2.72 7.26 2.89
N ARG A 83 2.59 7.92 1.73
CA ARG A 83 3.04 9.30 1.55
C ARG A 83 2.30 10.27 2.46
N LEU A 84 0.98 10.10 2.62
CA LEU A 84 0.17 10.92 3.53
C LEU A 84 0.64 10.77 4.99
N ILE A 85 0.90 9.54 5.44
CA ILE A 85 1.41 9.28 6.80
C ILE A 85 2.78 9.93 7.00
N GLU A 86 3.70 9.80 6.06
CA GLU A 86 5.04 10.40 6.13
C GLU A 86 4.96 11.94 6.23
N GLN A 87 4.05 12.57 5.49
CA GLN A 87 3.81 14.02 5.55
C GLN A 87 3.28 14.47 6.92
N VAL A 88 2.38 13.71 7.53
CA VAL A 88 1.81 14.03 8.86
C VAL A 88 2.83 13.78 9.97
N ALA A 89 3.58 12.68 9.89
CA ALA A 89 4.63 12.35 10.85
C ALA A 89 5.76 13.40 10.86
N GLY A 90 6.16 13.89 9.68
CA GLY A 90 7.17 14.95 9.56
C GLY A 90 6.74 16.29 10.18
N GLN A 91 5.47 16.65 10.07
CA GLN A 91 4.91 17.86 10.69
C GLN A 91 4.85 17.75 12.22
N SER A 92 4.62 16.55 12.75
CA SER A 92 4.51 16.30 14.19
C SER A 92 5.84 16.49 14.94
N GLN A 93 6.98 16.39 14.25
CA GLN A 93 8.32 16.59 14.84
C GLN A 93 8.77 18.05 14.88
N GLN A 94 8.06 18.98 14.24
CA GLN A 94 8.46 20.38 14.16
C GLN A 94 7.85 21.29 15.25
N MET A 95 7.10 20.75 16.22
CA MET A 95 6.67 21.52 17.39
C MET A 95 7.89 21.79 18.31
N PRO A 96 8.42 23.02 18.40
CA PRO A 96 9.58 23.30 19.23
C PRO A 96 9.18 23.15 20.69
N ARG A 97 9.81 22.21 21.40
CA ARG A 97 9.72 22.07 22.87
C ARG A 97 10.44 23.21 23.62
N GLU A 98 10.47 24.42 23.08
CA GLU A 98 11.36 25.49 23.54
C GLU A 98 10.70 26.50 24.50
N GLN A 99 9.44 26.32 24.90
CA GLN A 99 8.76 27.29 25.79
C GLN A 99 8.41 26.79 27.20
N MET A 100 8.72 25.54 27.57
CA MET A 100 8.38 25.02 28.92
C MET A 100 9.50 25.11 29.96
N GLY A 101 10.64 25.74 29.64
CA GLY A 101 11.79 25.85 30.55
C GLY A 101 12.06 27.24 31.14
N ALA A 102 11.40 28.30 30.64
CA ALA A 102 11.82 29.68 30.90
C ALA A 102 11.06 30.41 32.04
N LEU A 103 10.11 29.77 32.72
CA LEU A 103 9.26 30.42 33.74
C LEU A 103 9.53 29.97 35.20
N GLY A 104 10.54 29.11 35.42
CA GLY A 104 10.85 28.56 36.75
C GLY A 104 11.84 29.35 37.60
N GLY A 105 12.38 30.47 37.10
CA GLY A 105 13.56 31.13 37.68
C GLY A 105 13.40 32.58 38.16
N MET A 106 12.17 33.07 38.36
CA MET A 106 11.92 34.42 38.88
C MET A 106 11.04 34.38 40.12
N ARG A 107 11.65 33.98 41.24
CA ARG A 107 11.23 34.35 42.60
C ARG A 107 12.46 34.64 43.44
#